data_AF-A0A521X827-F1
#
_entry.id   AF-A0A521X827-F1
#
_cell.length_a   1.000
_cell.length_b   1.000
_cell.length_c   1.000
_cell.angle_alpha   90.00
_cell.angle_beta   90.00
_cell.angle_gamma   90.00
#
_symmetry.space_group_name_H-M   'P 1'
#
loop_
_entity.id
_entity.type
_entity.pdbx_description
1 polymer ?
#
loop_
_entity_poly.entity_id
_entity_poly.type
_entity_poly.pdbx_seq_one_letter_code
_entity_poly.pdbx_strand_id
1 'polypeptide(L)'
;ISQITYEPDGQVNGWNWGNNQQSERFHDLAGRPVIVSLGFDAQSQLPNSRTYGYDAAGRQTSAIDDIDPQLNQQHQYDQLDRLTSSQRGESAQSRTDYSYDLSGNRTEKITDSATLHSYSTDANSNRLQSQSGAQTVSYSYDPAGNLISDGTYSHSYNAAGRRIATTHTATGQTTQYGYDPLGQRISKTHLGNTSQYFYDEQGHLTGEYDATGQLVQEIIWLGDLPVAVLKPATPANPTATTDLYYIHADHLGTPRKITRPGDNRVVWIWESEAFGNSLPDQNPSGLGNFVFNLRFPGQYYDQEIGLFYNVFRDYDPQTGRYIESDPIGLAGGINTYIYVGGNPVNDIDPEGLISWQAIIELFFHSKDAGADSDITPLNCPEKYFHLNSNDAISNFGIYEIYINGKLYKIGKADLDRITQSSGLPTRLHQQVRELEKTYGKGNVPAQVVENLGEITTRAAKAAENARISDIFGQTGSIPLGNERSYKP
;
A
#
# COMPACT_ATOMS: atom_id res chain seq x y z
N ILE A 1 -16.58 13.99 -1.31
CA ILE A 1 -16.49 13.55 0.10
C ILE A 1 -16.47 14.76 1.03
N SER A 2 -16.82 14.61 2.30
CA SER A 2 -16.78 15.67 3.33
C SER A 2 -16.45 15.07 4.70
N GLN A 3 -16.24 15.92 5.72
CA GLN A 3 -15.96 15.48 7.11
C GLN A 3 -14.84 14.45 7.23
N ILE A 4 -13.72 14.68 6.54
CA ILE A 4 -12.57 13.79 6.59
C ILE A 4 -11.93 13.87 7.98
N THR A 5 -11.69 12.72 8.59
CA THR A 5 -11.04 12.57 9.89
C THR A 5 -9.72 11.82 9.76
N TYR A 6 -8.82 12.10 10.69
CA TYR A 6 -7.46 11.58 10.70
C TYR A 6 -7.08 11.07 12.09
N GLU A 7 -6.22 10.06 12.11
CA GLU A 7 -5.46 9.66 13.28
C GLU A 7 -4.39 10.72 13.63
N PRO A 8 -3.85 10.73 14.86
CA PRO A 8 -2.78 11.65 15.26
C PRO A 8 -1.49 11.55 14.43
N ASP A 9 -1.27 10.45 13.73
CA ASP A 9 -0.14 10.21 12.84
C ASP A 9 -0.39 10.68 11.39
N GLY A 10 -1.61 11.14 11.09
CA GLY A 10 -2.02 11.65 9.78
C GLY A 10 -2.70 10.61 8.88
N GLN A 11 -2.86 9.36 9.32
CA GLN A 11 -3.63 8.37 8.57
C GLN A 11 -5.11 8.75 8.51
N VAL A 12 -5.77 8.56 7.37
CA VAL A 12 -7.21 8.80 7.24
C VAL A 12 -7.97 7.71 8.00
N ASN A 13 -8.84 8.10 8.94
CA ASN A 13 -9.69 7.16 9.68
C ASN A 13 -11.18 7.31 9.40
N GLY A 14 -11.60 8.28 8.59
CA GLY A 14 -12.99 8.34 8.15
C GLY A 14 -13.34 9.50 7.23
N TRP A 15 -14.50 9.40 6.59
CA TRP A 15 -15.10 10.46 5.78
C TRP A 15 -16.59 10.18 5.50
N ASN A 16 -17.31 11.21 5.07
CA ASN A 16 -18.67 11.10 4.58
C ASN A 16 -18.74 11.15 3.05
N TRP A 17 -19.50 10.22 2.49
CA TRP A 17 -19.92 10.18 1.10
C TRP A 17 -21.04 11.19 0.81
N GLY A 18 -21.27 11.49 -0.46
CA GLY A 18 -22.30 12.44 -0.89
C GLY A 18 -23.74 11.95 -0.65
N ASN A 19 -23.94 10.65 -0.44
CA ASN A 19 -25.20 10.04 0.00
C ASN A 19 -25.34 9.99 1.53
N ASN A 20 -24.49 10.70 2.28
CA ASN A 20 -24.41 10.72 3.75
C ASN A 20 -24.01 9.38 4.41
N GLN A 21 -23.55 8.39 3.64
CA GLN A 21 -22.91 7.22 4.24
C GLN A 21 -21.53 7.58 4.77
N GLN A 22 -21.17 6.97 5.89
CA GLN A 22 -19.86 7.14 6.50
C GLN A 22 -18.97 5.97 6.11
N SER A 23 -17.68 6.25 5.94
CA SER A 23 -16.63 5.25 5.85
C SER A 23 -15.69 5.47 7.03
N GLU A 24 -15.32 4.39 7.69
CA GLU A 24 -14.45 4.40 8.86
C GLU A 24 -13.30 3.39 8.67
N ARG A 25 -12.13 3.74 9.20
CA ARG A 25 -10.94 2.90 9.25
C ARG A 25 -10.34 3.01 10.64
N PHE A 26 -10.45 1.96 11.43
CA PHE A 26 -9.88 1.91 12.77
C PHE A 26 -8.50 1.29 12.72
N HIS A 27 -7.56 1.87 13.46
CA HIS A 27 -6.19 1.40 13.53
C HIS A 27 -5.84 0.98 14.96
N ASP A 28 -4.94 0.02 15.09
CA ASP A 28 -4.34 -0.31 16.38
C ASP A 28 -3.22 0.68 16.78
N LEU A 29 -2.59 0.44 17.92
CA LEU A 29 -1.49 1.28 18.42
C LEU A 29 -0.22 1.20 17.56
N ALA A 30 -0.11 0.22 16.66
CA ALA A 30 0.96 0.12 15.68
C ALA A 30 0.59 0.80 14.34
N GLY A 31 -0.59 1.43 14.25
CA GLY A 31 -1.07 2.11 13.06
C GLY A 31 -1.61 1.17 11.98
N ARG A 32 -1.88 -0.10 12.30
CA ARG A 32 -2.39 -1.09 11.34
C ARG A 32 -3.91 -1.09 11.31
N PRO A 33 -4.57 -1.19 10.14
CA PRO A 33 -6.03 -1.23 10.07
C PRO A 33 -6.60 -2.49 10.74
N VAL A 34 -7.42 -2.33 11.77
CA VAL A 34 -8.12 -3.44 12.44
C VAL A 34 -9.56 -3.58 12.01
N ILE A 35 -10.21 -2.51 11.56
CA ILE A 35 -11.56 -2.53 11.00
C ILE A 35 -11.63 -1.53 9.85
N VAL A 36 -12.12 -1.97 8.69
CA VAL A 36 -12.30 -1.11 7.51
C VAL A 36 -13.74 -1.25 7.01
N SER A 37 -14.44 -0.12 6.87
CA SER A 37 -15.76 -0.11 6.23
C SER A 37 -15.65 -0.47 4.75
N LEU A 38 -16.49 -1.42 4.31
CA LEU A 38 -16.66 -1.81 2.92
C LEU A 38 -18.01 -1.34 2.36
N GLY A 39 -18.53 -0.21 2.85
CA GLY A 39 -19.78 0.38 2.38
C GLY A 39 -21.03 -0.24 3.01
N PHE A 40 -22.17 -0.06 2.35
CA PHE A 40 -23.47 -0.54 2.84
C PHE A 40 -23.94 -1.70 1.96
N ASP A 41 -24.44 -2.75 2.60
CA ASP A 41 -25.07 -3.86 1.89
C ASP A 41 -26.57 -3.58 1.70
N ALA A 42 -26.98 -3.43 0.44
CA ALA A 42 -28.36 -3.13 0.10
C ALA A 42 -29.31 -4.31 0.37
N GLN A 43 -28.79 -5.53 0.51
CA GLN A 43 -29.58 -6.73 0.73
C GLN A 43 -29.94 -6.87 2.21
N SER A 44 -28.93 -6.82 3.09
CA SER A 44 -29.14 -6.87 4.55
C SER A 44 -29.55 -5.54 5.18
N GLN A 45 -29.41 -4.42 4.44
CA GLN A 45 -29.65 -3.06 4.93
C GLN A 45 -28.74 -2.69 6.13
N LEU A 46 -27.53 -3.24 6.18
CA LEU A 46 -26.54 -2.98 7.22
C LEU A 46 -25.23 -2.43 6.63
N PRO A 47 -24.48 -1.62 7.40
CA PRO A 47 -23.08 -1.35 7.08
C PRO A 47 -22.29 -2.66 7.01
N ASN A 48 -21.45 -2.80 6.00
CA ASN A 48 -20.48 -3.88 5.89
C ASN A 48 -19.10 -3.35 6.32
N SER A 49 -18.42 -4.09 7.18
CA SER A 49 -17.02 -3.85 7.52
C SER A 49 -16.24 -5.16 7.48
N ARG A 50 -14.91 -5.02 7.42
CA ARG A 50 -13.97 -6.14 7.52
C ARG A 50 -13.04 -5.92 8.70
N THR A 51 -12.99 -6.90 9.59
CA THR A 51 -12.14 -6.91 10.79
C THR A 51 -10.88 -7.73 10.54
N TYR A 52 -9.72 -7.17 10.84
CA TYR A 52 -8.41 -7.77 10.57
C TYR A 52 -7.73 -8.23 11.86
N GLY A 53 -7.23 -9.45 11.86
CA GLY A 53 -6.41 -10.02 12.93
C GLY A 53 -4.95 -10.12 12.53
N TYR A 54 -4.05 -9.92 13.49
CA TYR A 54 -2.60 -9.94 13.28
C TYR A 54 -1.91 -10.87 14.28
N ASP A 55 -0.80 -11.50 13.87
CA ASP A 55 0.10 -12.18 14.79
C ASP A 55 1.09 -11.21 15.48
N ALA A 56 1.99 -11.77 16.31
CA ALA A 56 2.99 -10.98 17.04
C ALA A 56 4.09 -10.39 16.14
N ALA A 57 4.34 -10.97 14.95
CA ALA A 57 5.24 -10.40 13.94
C ALA A 57 4.54 -9.30 13.12
N GLY A 58 3.22 -9.22 13.24
CA GLY A 58 2.38 -8.20 12.66
C GLY A 58 1.83 -8.51 11.29
N ARG A 59 1.84 -9.79 10.93
CA ARG A 59 1.26 -10.32 9.69
C ARG A 59 -0.22 -10.58 9.91
N GLN A 60 -1.03 -10.22 8.92
CA GLN A 60 -2.47 -10.42 8.95
C GLN A 60 -2.82 -11.92 8.93
N THR A 61 -3.31 -12.45 10.03
CA THR A 61 -3.73 -13.86 10.12
C THR A 61 -5.19 -14.07 9.71
N SER A 62 -6.02 -13.03 9.81
CA SER A 62 -7.43 -13.11 9.45
C SER A 62 -7.99 -11.82 8.87
N ALA A 63 -9.01 -11.95 8.03
CA ALA A 63 -9.90 -10.86 7.66
C ALA A 63 -11.34 -11.37 7.68
N ILE A 64 -12.16 -10.88 8.60
CA ILE A 64 -13.52 -11.36 8.85
C ILE A 64 -14.51 -10.35 8.31
N ASP A 65 -15.38 -10.77 7.40
CA ASP A 65 -16.47 -9.95 6.87
C ASP A 65 -17.67 -10.02 7.83
N ASP A 66 -18.22 -8.87 8.19
CA ASP A 66 -19.29 -8.80 9.18
C ASP A 66 -20.63 -9.36 8.69
N ILE A 67 -20.79 -9.52 7.37
CA ILE A 67 -22.06 -9.92 6.75
C ILE A 67 -21.96 -11.29 6.10
N ASP A 68 -20.90 -11.57 5.35
CA ASP A 68 -20.77 -12.82 4.58
C ASP A 68 -19.59 -13.67 5.06
N PRO A 69 -19.83 -14.72 5.87
CA PRO A 69 -18.80 -15.65 6.31
C PRO A 69 -18.04 -16.36 5.18
N GLN A 70 -18.59 -16.43 3.96
CA GLN A 70 -17.87 -16.98 2.80
C GLN A 70 -16.74 -16.06 2.31
N LEU A 71 -16.73 -14.79 2.74
CA LEU A 71 -15.66 -13.84 2.45
C LEU A 71 -14.59 -13.78 3.54
N ASN A 72 -14.76 -14.49 4.66
CA ASN A 72 -13.75 -14.58 5.71
C ASN A 72 -12.45 -15.14 5.17
N GLN A 73 -11.32 -14.66 5.65
CA GLN A 73 -10.00 -15.10 5.19
C GLN A 73 -9.14 -15.53 6.36
N GLN A 74 -8.30 -16.55 6.13
CA GLN A 74 -7.29 -17.03 7.08
C GLN A 74 -5.97 -17.24 6.35
N HIS A 75 -4.87 -16.80 6.96
CA HIS A 75 -3.55 -16.80 6.36
C HIS A 75 -2.49 -17.43 7.27
N GLN A 76 -1.51 -18.08 6.65
CA GLN A 76 -0.34 -18.65 7.33
C GLN A 76 0.94 -18.23 6.63
N TYR A 77 2.02 -18.16 7.40
CA TYR A 77 3.30 -17.64 6.96
C TYR A 77 4.45 -18.54 7.41
N ASP A 78 5.57 -18.51 6.69
CA ASP A 78 6.82 -19.11 7.16
C ASP A 78 7.62 -18.14 8.05
N GLN A 79 8.88 -18.48 8.35
CA GLN A 79 9.76 -17.67 9.20
C GLN A 79 10.36 -16.45 8.48
N LEU A 80 10.17 -16.34 7.16
CA LEU A 80 10.61 -15.22 6.33
C LEU A 80 9.40 -14.36 5.90
N ASP A 81 8.29 -14.47 6.62
CA ASP A 81 7.05 -13.72 6.43
C ASP A 81 6.36 -13.92 5.08
N ARG A 82 6.73 -15.00 4.37
CA ARG A 82 6.13 -15.37 3.08
C ARG A 82 4.84 -16.12 3.30
N LEU A 83 3.82 -15.83 2.50
CA LEU A 83 2.50 -16.44 2.63
C LEU A 83 2.56 -17.92 2.21
N THR A 84 2.35 -18.85 3.14
CA THR A 84 2.35 -20.30 2.88
C THR A 84 0.96 -20.88 2.70
N SER A 85 -0.08 -20.20 3.22
CA SER A 85 -1.46 -20.62 3.05
C SER A 85 -2.41 -19.42 3.06
N SER A 86 -3.44 -19.47 2.21
CA SER A 86 -4.55 -18.54 2.19
C SER A 86 -5.85 -19.30 1.97
N GLN A 87 -6.86 -19.05 2.80
CA GLN A 87 -8.17 -19.67 2.70
C GLN A 87 -9.26 -18.59 2.67
N ARG A 88 -10.30 -18.76 1.83
CA ARG A 88 -11.47 -17.87 1.74
C ARG A 88 -12.76 -18.62 2.04
N GLY A 89 -13.47 -18.21 3.08
CA GLY A 89 -14.62 -18.90 3.63
C GLY A 89 -14.21 -20.04 4.56
N GLU A 90 -15.20 -20.77 5.06
CA GLU A 90 -14.99 -21.81 6.08
C GLU A 90 -14.65 -23.19 5.48
N SER A 91 -14.78 -23.36 4.16
CA SER A 91 -14.47 -24.62 3.50
C SER A 91 -12.98 -24.80 3.29
N ALA A 92 -12.42 -25.94 3.70
CA ALA A 92 -11.04 -26.31 3.38
C ALA A 92 -10.78 -26.39 1.86
N GLN A 93 -11.83 -26.59 1.05
CA GLN A 93 -11.72 -26.61 -0.42
C GLN A 93 -11.47 -25.24 -1.03
N SER A 94 -11.46 -24.16 -0.25
CA SER A 94 -11.07 -22.82 -0.73
C SER A 94 -9.60 -22.48 -0.45
N ARG A 95 -8.89 -23.39 0.24
CA ARG A 95 -7.51 -23.20 0.66
C ARG A 95 -6.56 -23.30 -0.53
N THR A 96 -5.64 -22.35 -0.60
CA THR A 96 -4.49 -22.38 -1.49
C THR A 96 -3.21 -22.39 -0.67
N ASP A 97 -2.32 -23.34 -0.96
CA ASP A 97 -1.01 -23.48 -0.30
C ASP A 97 0.14 -23.16 -1.24
N TYR A 98 1.21 -22.61 -0.69
CA TYR A 98 2.38 -22.16 -1.42
C TYR A 98 3.67 -22.70 -0.80
N SER A 99 4.57 -23.17 -1.66
CA SER A 99 5.93 -23.58 -1.28
C SER A 99 6.95 -22.67 -1.98
N TYR A 100 8.09 -22.45 -1.32
CA TYR A 100 9.16 -21.59 -1.82
C TYR A 100 10.54 -22.23 -1.68
N ASP A 101 11.46 -21.88 -2.57
CA ASP A 101 12.89 -22.15 -2.38
C ASP A 101 13.55 -21.16 -1.41
N LEU A 102 14.85 -21.31 -1.18
CA LEU A 102 15.62 -20.43 -0.30
C LEU A 102 15.79 -19.01 -0.85
N SER A 103 15.62 -18.83 -2.16
CA SER A 103 15.68 -17.53 -2.83
C SER A 103 14.30 -16.88 -2.95
N GLY A 104 13.24 -17.46 -2.38
CA GLY A 104 11.89 -16.92 -2.44
C GLY A 104 11.13 -17.19 -3.73
N ASN A 105 11.66 -17.98 -4.66
CA ASN A 105 10.86 -18.40 -5.80
C ASN A 105 9.79 -19.39 -5.35
N ARG A 106 8.55 -19.17 -5.77
CA ARG A 106 7.49 -20.16 -5.60
C ARG A 106 7.88 -21.44 -6.34
N THR A 107 7.85 -22.57 -5.66
CA THR A 107 8.12 -23.91 -6.21
C THR A 107 6.84 -24.69 -6.44
N GLU A 108 5.82 -24.47 -5.60
CA GLU A 108 4.52 -25.14 -5.70
C GLU A 108 3.37 -24.20 -5.35
N LYS A 109 2.22 -24.42 -5.98
CA LYS A 109 0.91 -23.87 -5.61
C LYS A 109 -0.12 -25.00 -5.63
N ILE A 110 -0.77 -25.25 -4.51
CA ILE A 110 -1.86 -26.23 -4.43
C ILE A 110 -3.17 -25.46 -4.27
N THR A 111 -4.06 -25.50 -5.27
CA THR A 111 -5.38 -24.85 -5.19
C THR A 111 -6.46 -25.85 -4.80
N ASP A 112 -7.52 -25.35 -4.18
CA ASP A 112 -8.68 -26.12 -3.72
C ASP A 112 -8.33 -27.36 -2.87
N SER A 113 -7.21 -27.28 -2.14
CA SER A 113 -6.59 -28.39 -1.41
C SER A 113 -6.28 -29.65 -2.25
N ALA A 114 -6.18 -29.54 -3.59
CA ALA A 114 -6.03 -30.71 -4.48
C ALA A 114 -5.18 -30.49 -5.73
N THR A 115 -5.28 -29.35 -6.40
CA THR A 115 -4.65 -29.15 -7.72
C THR A 115 -3.26 -28.57 -7.57
N LEU A 116 -2.24 -29.41 -7.78
CA LEU A 116 -0.83 -29.03 -7.76
C LEU A 116 -0.40 -28.34 -9.06
N HIS A 117 0.27 -27.20 -8.91
CA HIS A 117 1.03 -26.52 -9.93
C HIS A 117 2.48 -26.47 -9.45
N SER A 118 3.42 -26.95 -10.25
CA SER A 118 4.85 -26.88 -9.93
C SER A 118 5.53 -25.82 -10.79
N TYR A 119 6.53 -25.15 -10.22
CA TYR A 119 7.27 -24.08 -10.86
C TYR A 119 8.75 -24.46 -10.86
N SER A 120 9.38 -24.39 -12.02
CA SER A 120 10.81 -24.66 -12.20
C SER A 120 11.52 -23.37 -12.50
N THR A 121 12.48 -23.00 -11.66
CA THR A 121 13.37 -21.85 -11.86
C THR A 121 14.71 -22.28 -12.42
N ASP A 122 15.37 -21.35 -13.12
CA ASP A 122 16.72 -21.55 -13.61
C ASP A 122 17.70 -21.80 -12.45
N ALA A 123 18.68 -22.70 -12.63
CA ALA A 123 19.57 -23.09 -11.54
C ALA A 123 20.55 -21.97 -11.11
N ASN A 124 20.75 -20.95 -11.95
CA ASN A 124 21.74 -19.89 -11.72
C ASN A 124 21.10 -18.49 -11.65
N SER A 125 19.76 -18.41 -11.64
CA SER A 125 19.03 -17.15 -11.57
C SER A 125 17.63 -17.36 -11.01
N ASN A 126 16.88 -16.28 -10.78
CA ASN A 126 15.49 -16.39 -10.33
C ASN A 126 14.49 -16.53 -11.48
N ARG A 127 14.91 -16.66 -12.74
CA ARG A 127 14.01 -16.72 -13.91
C ARG A 127 13.15 -17.98 -13.87
N LEU A 128 11.82 -17.82 -13.98
CA LEU A 128 10.90 -18.95 -14.12
C LEU A 128 11.12 -19.60 -15.48
N GLN A 129 11.47 -20.88 -15.55
CA GLN A 129 11.66 -21.61 -16.81
C GLN A 129 10.39 -22.32 -17.27
N SER A 130 9.65 -22.91 -16.33
CA SER A 130 8.40 -23.57 -16.65
C SER A 130 7.43 -23.61 -15.47
N GLN A 131 6.15 -23.74 -15.81
CA GLN A 131 5.07 -24.02 -14.87
C GLN A 131 4.31 -25.26 -15.36
N SER A 132 4.00 -26.18 -14.46
CA SER A 132 3.13 -27.32 -14.69
C SER A 132 1.73 -27.12 -14.10
N GLY A 133 0.81 -27.99 -14.48
CA GLY A 133 -0.61 -27.97 -14.12
C GLY A 133 -1.37 -28.82 -15.11
N ALA A 134 -2.49 -28.31 -15.64
CA ALA A 134 -3.18 -28.96 -16.76
C ALA A 134 -2.36 -28.97 -18.07
N GLN A 135 -1.46 -28.00 -18.24
CA GLN A 135 -0.50 -27.93 -19.34
C GLN A 135 0.84 -27.39 -18.82
N THR A 136 1.94 -27.80 -19.46
CA THR A 136 3.26 -27.24 -19.19
C THR A 136 3.49 -26.02 -20.06
N VAL A 137 3.78 -24.88 -19.43
CA VAL A 137 4.15 -23.63 -20.08
C VAL A 137 5.65 -23.42 -19.93
N SER A 138 6.31 -22.91 -20.97
CA SER A 138 7.74 -22.58 -20.96
C SER A 138 7.93 -21.09 -21.18
N TYR A 139 8.82 -20.50 -20.40
CA TYR A 139 9.09 -19.07 -20.38
C TYR A 139 10.49 -18.80 -20.94
N SER A 140 10.66 -17.70 -21.68
CA SER A 140 11.97 -17.28 -22.18
C SER A 140 12.21 -15.79 -21.95
N TYR A 141 13.47 -15.41 -21.78
CA TYR A 141 13.87 -14.07 -21.36
C TYR A 141 14.97 -13.50 -22.25
N ASP A 142 15.05 -12.18 -22.29
CA ASP A 142 16.20 -11.49 -22.85
C ASP A 142 17.41 -11.54 -21.89
N PRO A 143 18.61 -11.09 -22.32
CA PRO A 143 19.78 -11.03 -21.44
C PRO A 143 19.59 -10.15 -20.20
N ALA A 144 18.77 -9.09 -20.27
CA ALA A 144 18.47 -8.20 -19.15
C ALA A 144 17.49 -8.82 -18.14
N GLY A 145 16.82 -9.93 -18.49
CA GLY A 145 15.89 -10.65 -17.63
C GLY A 145 14.43 -10.26 -17.83
N ASN A 146 14.08 -9.62 -18.94
CA ASN A 146 12.69 -9.34 -19.29
C ASN A 146 12.09 -10.55 -20.02
N LEU A 147 10.86 -10.95 -19.67
CA LEU A 147 10.17 -12.06 -20.31
C LEU A 147 9.87 -11.76 -21.78
N ILE A 148 10.43 -12.53 -22.71
CA ILE A 148 10.15 -12.43 -24.16
C ILE A 148 8.95 -13.30 -24.55
N SER A 149 8.71 -14.42 -23.88
CA SER A 149 7.61 -15.33 -24.22
C SER A 149 7.13 -16.13 -23.02
N ASP A 150 5.82 -16.22 -22.85
CA ASP A 150 5.13 -17.17 -21.94
C ASP A 150 4.46 -18.33 -22.68
N GLY A 151 4.77 -18.50 -23.98
CA GLY A 151 4.14 -19.48 -24.86
C GLY A 151 2.81 -19.04 -25.47
N THR A 152 2.05 -18.16 -24.80
CA THR A 152 0.79 -17.58 -25.30
C THR A 152 1.02 -16.21 -25.94
N TYR A 153 1.91 -15.42 -25.36
CA TYR A 153 2.26 -14.07 -25.74
C TYR A 153 3.77 -13.97 -25.94
N SER A 154 4.13 -13.09 -26.87
CA SER A 154 5.50 -12.61 -27.05
C SER A 154 5.57 -11.14 -26.71
N HIS A 155 6.63 -10.71 -26.04
CA HIS A 155 6.81 -9.35 -25.55
C HIS A 155 8.07 -8.71 -26.14
N SER A 156 8.01 -7.39 -26.29
CA SER A 156 9.13 -6.57 -26.74
C SER A 156 9.28 -5.36 -25.83
N TYR A 157 10.53 -4.95 -25.61
CA TYR A 157 10.90 -3.92 -24.65
C TYR A 157 11.70 -2.81 -25.33
N ASN A 158 11.62 -1.61 -24.80
CA ASN A 158 12.51 -0.51 -25.18
C ASN A 158 13.86 -0.62 -24.44
N ALA A 159 14.80 0.29 -24.76
CA ALA A 159 16.12 0.32 -24.15
C ALA A 159 16.11 0.63 -22.63
N ALA A 160 15.01 1.16 -22.10
CA ALA A 160 14.81 1.38 -20.67
C ALA A 160 14.16 0.17 -19.97
N GLY A 161 13.99 -0.96 -20.66
CA GLY A 161 13.38 -2.18 -20.12
C GLY A 161 11.85 -2.12 -19.98
N ARG A 162 11.16 -1.17 -20.63
CA ARG A 162 9.69 -1.08 -20.56
C ARG A 162 9.04 -1.82 -21.71
N ARG A 163 7.99 -2.61 -21.42
CA ARG A 163 7.27 -3.39 -22.41
C ARG A 163 6.51 -2.50 -23.40
N ILE A 164 6.94 -2.44 -24.66
CA ILE A 164 6.32 -1.59 -25.68
C ILE A 164 5.32 -2.33 -26.57
N ALA A 165 5.38 -3.66 -26.62
CA ALA A 165 4.39 -4.45 -27.35
C ALA A 165 4.25 -5.86 -26.76
N THR A 166 3.02 -6.38 -26.81
CA THR A 166 2.68 -7.77 -26.53
C THR A 166 1.89 -8.34 -27.71
N THR A 167 2.31 -9.47 -28.27
CA THR A 167 1.64 -10.13 -29.39
C THR A 167 1.23 -11.54 -29.02
N HIS A 168 -0.06 -11.86 -29.17
CA HIS A 168 -0.58 -13.21 -28.98
C HIS A 168 -0.03 -14.13 -30.08
N THR A 169 0.64 -15.22 -29.69
CA THR A 169 1.40 -16.10 -30.61
C THR A 169 0.50 -16.80 -31.63
N ALA A 170 -0.69 -17.24 -31.23
CA ALA A 170 -1.63 -17.92 -32.12
C ALA A 170 -2.42 -16.98 -33.05
N THR A 171 -2.87 -15.81 -32.57
CA THR A 171 -3.75 -14.91 -33.35
C THR A 171 -3.00 -13.80 -34.08
N GLY A 172 -1.75 -13.52 -33.69
CA GLY A 172 -0.98 -12.39 -34.20
C GLY A 172 -1.52 -11.01 -33.76
N GLN A 173 -2.48 -10.97 -32.83
CA GLN A 173 -3.00 -9.72 -32.29
C GLN A 173 -1.96 -9.06 -31.40
N THR A 174 -1.68 -7.79 -31.64
CA THR A 174 -0.69 -7.01 -30.90
C THR A 174 -1.33 -5.88 -30.10
N THR A 175 -0.94 -5.76 -28.85
CA THR A 175 -1.14 -4.57 -28.02
C THR A 175 0.14 -3.75 -27.98
N GLN A 176 0.04 -2.43 -28.14
CA GLN A 176 1.17 -1.49 -28.11
C GLN A 176 1.03 -0.51 -26.96
N TYR A 177 2.16 -0.10 -26.36
CA TYR A 177 2.19 0.77 -25.19
C TYR A 177 3.11 1.98 -25.40
N GLY A 178 2.72 3.14 -24.88
CA GLY A 178 3.52 4.36 -24.85
C GLY A 178 3.73 4.85 -23.42
N TYR A 179 4.91 5.41 -23.15
CA TYR A 179 5.34 5.84 -21.83
C TYR A 179 5.88 7.27 -21.85
N ASP A 180 5.71 7.98 -20.73
CA ASP A 180 6.37 9.26 -20.49
C ASP A 180 7.81 9.08 -19.98
N PRO A 181 8.59 10.17 -19.81
CA PRO A 181 9.95 10.09 -19.25
C PRO A 181 10.05 9.64 -17.79
N LEU A 182 8.96 9.69 -17.03
CA LEU A 182 8.89 9.16 -15.66
C LEU A 182 8.62 7.64 -15.65
N GLY A 183 8.31 7.06 -16.81
CA GLY A 183 8.03 5.64 -16.99
C GLY A 183 6.57 5.26 -16.76
N GLN A 184 5.67 6.25 -16.67
CA GLN A 184 4.24 6.05 -16.55
C GLN A 184 3.65 5.77 -17.93
N ARG A 185 2.77 4.78 -18.03
CA ARG A 185 2.11 4.42 -19.28
C ARG A 185 1.08 5.48 -19.63
N ILE A 186 1.29 6.21 -20.71
CA ILE A 186 0.40 7.27 -21.19
C ILE A 186 -0.51 6.82 -22.33
N SER A 187 -0.20 5.71 -23.01
CA SER A 187 -1.08 5.17 -24.04
C SER A 187 -1.05 3.64 -24.14
N LYS A 188 -2.18 3.07 -24.56
CA LYS A 188 -2.34 1.64 -24.88
C LYS A 188 -3.21 1.48 -26.11
N THR A 189 -2.74 0.75 -27.11
CA THR A 189 -3.50 0.45 -28.33
C THR A 189 -3.72 -1.06 -28.47
N HIS A 190 -4.97 -1.50 -28.46
CA HIS A 190 -5.34 -2.91 -28.67
C HIS A 190 -6.44 -3.03 -29.72
N LEU A 191 -6.22 -3.83 -30.76
CA LEU A 191 -7.16 -4.01 -31.89
C LEU A 191 -7.63 -2.68 -32.51
N GLY A 192 -6.72 -1.70 -32.61
CA GLY A 192 -7.01 -0.36 -33.14
C GLY A 192 -7.71 0.60 -32.17
N ASN A 193 -8.11 0.15 -30.98
CA ASN A 193 -8.66 1.01 -29.92
C ASN A 193 -7.53 1.55 -29.06
N THR A 194 -7.45 2.87 -28.91
CA THR A 194 -6.43 3.52 -28.09
C THR A 194 -7.05 4.11 -26.82
N SER A 195 -6.49 3.77 -25.67
CA SER A 195 -6.69 4.48 -24.39
C SER A 195 -5.51 5.40 -24.12
N GLN A 196 -5.79 6.58 -23.56
CA GLN A 196 -4.84 7.56 -23.04
C GLN A 196 -4.98 7.63 -21.52
N TYR A 197 -3.87 7.72 -20.80
CA TYR A 197 -3.84 7.70 -19.33
C TYR A 197 -3.20 8.96 -18.77
N PHE A 198 -3.76 9.45 -17.65
CA PHE A 198 -3.31 10.65 -16.96
C PHE A 198 -3.05 10.35 -15.48
N TYR A 199 -2.01 10.95 -14.95
CA TYR A 199 -1.54 10.73 -13.58
C TYR A 199 -1.45 12.06 -12.84
N ASP A 200 -1.64 12.02 -11.52
CA ASP A 200 -1.31 13.16 -10.66
C ASP A 200 0.20 13.25 -10.39
N GLU A 201 0.61 14.25 -9.60
CA GLU A 201 2.01 14.44 -9.21
C GLU A 201 2.57 13.34 -8.29
N GLN A 202 1.70 12.48 -7.74
CA GLN A 202 2.06 11.34 -6.90
C GLN A 202 2.11 10.03 -7.70
N GLY A 203 1.79 10.07 -9.00
CA GLY A 203 1.79 8.89 -9.86
C GLY A 203 0.49 8.08 -9.80
N HIS A 204 -0.58 8.59 -9.19
CA HIS A 204 -1.88 7.92 -9.20
C HIS A 204 -2.58 8.11 -10.55
N LEU A 205 -3.13 7.03 -11.11
CA LEU A 205 -3.99 7.13 -12.30
C LEU A 205 -5.24 7.96 -11.96
N THR A 206 -5.37 9.13 -12.57
CA THR A 206 -6.51 10.04 -12.37
C THR A 206 -7.51 9.99 -13.50
N GLY A 207 -7.10 9.61 -14.72
CA GLY A 207 -7.99 9.60 -15.88
C GLY A 207 -7.62 8.61 -16.97
N GLU A 208 -8.64 8.03 -17.60
CA GLU A 208 -8.55 7.25 -18.83
C GLU A 208 -9.52 7.82 -19.86
N TYR A 209 -9.02 8.00 -21.08
CA TYR A 209 -9.74 8.60 -22.19
C TYR A 209 -9.53 7.80 -23.47
N ASP A 210 -10.47 7.82 -24.40
CA ASP A 210 -10.28 7.19 -25.71
C ASP A 210 -9.41 8.04 -26.66
N ALA A 211 -9.13 7.51 -27.84
CA ALA A 211 -8.32 8.18 -28.87
C ALA A 211 -8.85 9.56 -29.30
N THR A 212 -10.14 9.83 -29.09
CA THR A 212 -10.83 11.08 -29.45
C THR A 212 -10.98 12.04 -28.27
N GLY A 213 -10.48 11.66 -27.09
CA GLY A 213 -10.59 12.42 -25.85
C GLY A 213 -11.94 12.26 -25.15
N GLN A 214 -12.75 11.26 -25.50
CA GLN A 214 -13.94 10.94 -24.71
C GLN A 214 -13.55 10.26 -23.41
N LEU A 215 -14.24 10.63 -22.33
CA LEU A 215 -14.04 10.04 -21.02
C LEU A 215 -14.29 8.52 -21.06
N VAL A 216 -13.38 7.74 -20.47
CA VAL A 216 -13.63 6.34 -20.11
C VAL A 216 -13.86 6.24 -18.61
N GLN A 217 -12.98 6.87 -17.82
CA GLN A 217 -13.13 7.00 -16.36
C GLN A 217 -12.20 8.06 -15.78
N GLU A 218 -12.58 8.64 -14.65
CA GLU A 218 -11.68 9.42 -13.80
C GLU A 218 -11.78 8.94 -12.35
N ILE A 219 -10.65 8.85 -11.66
CA ILE A 219 -10.57 8.33 -10.29
C ILE A 219 -10.29 9.49 -9.34
N ILE A 220 -11.09 9.56 -8.28
CA ILE A 220 -10.95 10.52 -7.20
C ILE A 220 -10.19 9.84 -6.06
N TRP A 221 -9.07 10.44 -5.68
CA TRP A 221 -8.18 9.96 -4.64
C TRP A 221 -8.29 10.79 -3.35
N LEU A 222 -8.06 10.14 -2.22
CA LEU A 222 -7.88 10.75 -0.90
C LEU A 222 -6.53 10.30 -0.34
N GLY A 223 -5.48 11.11 -0.57
CA GLY A 223 -4.12 10.60 -0.45
C GLY A 223 -3.93 9.43 -1.42
N ASP A 224 -3.45 8.30 -0.91
CA ASP A 224 -3.21 7.09 -1.72
C ASP A 224 -4.42 6.15 -1.77
N LEU A 225 -5.58 6.58 -1.26
CA LEU A 225 -6.81 5.78 -1.27
C LEU A 225 -7.73 6.18 -2.43
N PRO A 226 -8.08 5.25 -3.33
CA PRO A 226 -9.09 5.52 -4.35
C PRO A 226 -10.45 5.52 -3.67
N VAL A 227 -11.13 6.67 -3.69
CA VAL A 227 -12.42 6.81 -3.02
C VAL A 227 -13.55 6.75 -4.03
N ALA A 228 -13.45 7.37 -5.20
CA ALA A 228 -14.57 7.43 -6.14
C ALA A 228 -14.12 7.26 -7.59
N VAL A 229 -15.06 6.90 -8.48
CA VAL A 229 -14.82 6.90 -9.93
C VAL A 229 -15.97 7.58 -10.65
N LEU A 230 -15.61 8.47 -11.58
CA LEU A 230 -16.51 9.05 -12.56
C LEU A 230 -16.49 8.21 -13.83
N LYS A 231 -17.66 7.99 -14.43
CA LYS A 231 -17.85 7.32 -15.72
C LYS A 231 -18.69 8.21 -16.64
N PRO A 232 -18.67 7.97 -17.96
CA PRO A 232 -19.63 8.59 -18.88
C PRO A 232 -21.05 8.41 -18.39
N ALA A 233 -21.87 9.46 -18.49
CA ALA A 233 -23.26 9.40 -18.08
C ALA A 233 -24.01 8.31 -18.84
N THR A 234 -24.74 7.50 -18.10
CA THR A 234 -25.63 6.50 -18.65
C THR A 234 -26.99 7.11 -19.01
N PRO A 235 -27.80 6.49 -19.89
CA PRO A 235 -29.17 6.94 -20.16
C PRO A 235 -30.07 6.99 -18.91
N ALA A 236 -29.67 6.33 -17.82
CA ALA A 236 -30.36 6.39 -16.53
C ALA A 236 -30.27 7.77 -15.84
N ASN A 237 -29.33 8.64 -16.28
CA ASN A 237 -29.14 9.99 -15.75
C ASN A 237 -28.94 11.00 -16.90
N PRO A 238 -29.99 11.29 -17.69
CA PRO A 238 -29.87 12.01 -18.96
C PRO A 238 -29.47 13.48 -18.84
N THR A 239 -29.47 14.03 -17.63
CA THR A 239 -29.08 15.42 -17.34
C THR A 239 -27.63 15.57 -16.87
N ALA A 240 -26.95 14.47 -16.55
CA ALA A 240 -25.57 14.51 -16.10
C ALA A 240 -24.60 14.34 -17.27
N THR A 241 -23.42 14.95 -17.15
CA THR A 241 -22.29 14.72 -18.07
C THR A 241 -21.47 13.49 -17.68
N THR A 242 -21.49 13.13 -16.39
CA THR A 242 -20.81 11.97 -15.81
C THR A 242 -21.66 11.35 -14.69
N ASP A 243 -21.52 10.03 -14.50
CA ASP A 243 -22.05 9.32 -13.35
C ASP A 243 -20.93 9.06 -12.33
N LEU A 244 -21.23 9.24 -11.03
CA LEU A 244 -20.31 9.04 -9.92
C LEU A 244 -20.59 7.73 -9.19
N TYR A 245 -19.54 7.01 -8.83
CA TYR A 245 -19.59 5.77 -8.06
C TYR A 245 -18.59 5.81 -6.91
N TYR A 246 -18.90 5.12 -5.81
CA TYR A 246 -18.06 5.06 -4.62
C TYR A 246 -17.27 3.76 -4.60
N ILE A 247 -15.96 3.87 -4.42
CA ILE A 247 -14.99 2.79 -4.30
C ILE A 247 -14.82 2.49 -2.81
N HIS A 248 -14.96 1.21 -2.46
CA HIS A 248 -14.68 0.67 -1.14
C HIS A 248 -13.43 -0.18 -1.25
N ALA A 249 -12.37 0.28 -0.60
CA ALA A 249 -11.05 -0.34 -0.63
C ALA A 249 -10.75 -1.08 0.68
N ASP A 250 -9.91 -2.12 0.62
CA ASP A 250 -9.49 -2.89 1.80
C ASP A 250 -8.40 -2.17 2.63
N HIS A 251 -7.79 -2.89 3.58
CA HIS A 251 -6.74 -2.39 4.46
C HIS A 251 -5.50 -1.89 3.72
N LEU A 252 -5.19 -2.43 2.54
CA LEU A 252 -4.08 -1.97 1.71
C LEU A 252 -4.47 -0.78 0.82
N GLY A 253 -5.77 -0.46 0.70
CA GLY A 253 -6.26 0.48 -0.30
C GLY A 253 -6.60 -0.18 -1.64
N THR A 254 -6.66 -1.52 -1.70
CA THR A 254 -7.08 -2.26 -2.89
C THR A 254 -8.59 -2.11 -3.09
N PRO A 255 -9.09 -1.63 -4.24
CA PRO A 255 -10.51 -1.61 -4.54
C PRO A 255 -11.15 -3.00 -4.48
N ARG A 256 -12.14 -3.20 -3.61
CA ARG A 256 -12.87 -4.48 -3.48
C ARG A 256 -14.31 -4.41 -3.96
N LYS A 257 -14.94 -3.25 -3.85
CA LYS A 257 -16.35 -3.08 -4.19
C LYS A 257 -16.62 -1.67 -4.69
N ILE A 258 -17.52 -1.52 -5.66
CA ILE A 258 -17.99 -0.22 -6.14
C ILE A 258 -19.51 -0.16 -6.06
N THR A 259 -20.04 0.92 -5.49
CA THR A 259 -21.48 1.12 -5.30
C THR A 259 -21.99 2.37 -6.00
N ARG A 260 -23.22 2.29 -6.51
CA ARG A 260 -23.95 3.45 -7.05
C ARG A 260 -24.54 4.29 -5.90
N PRO A 261 -24.31 5.61 -5.83
CA PRO A 261 -24.74 6.44 -4.70
C PRO A 261 -26.25 6.52 -4.47
N GLY A 262 -27.05 6.45 -5.55
CA GLY A 262 -28.50 6.69 -5.47
C GLY A 262 -29.29 5.59 -4.75
N ASP A 263 -28.78 4.35 -4.74
CA ASP A 263 -29.47 3.19 -4.17
C ASP A 263 -28.54 2.17 -3.52
N ASN A 264 -27.24 2.50 -3.40
CA ASN A 264 -26.19 1.67 -2.80
C ASN A 264 -26.00 0.30 -3.47
N ARG A 265 -26.55 0.10 -4.67
CA ARG A 265 -26.38 -1.18 -5.38
C ARG A 265 -24.95 -1.33 -5.85
N VAL A 266 -24.44 -2.55 -5.71
CA VAL A 266 -23.08 -2.90 -6.12
C VAL A 266 -23.02 -3.04 -7.63
N VAL A 267 -22.08 -2.34 -8.27
CA VAL A 267 -21.87 -2.41 -9.73
C VAL A 267 -20.63 -3.20 -10.12
N TRP A 268 -19.70 -3.41 -9.18
CA TRP A 268 -18.47 -4.16 -9.41
C TRP A 268 -17.93 -4.72 -8.09
N ILE A 269 -17.41 -5.94 -8.12
CA ILE A 269 -16.76 -6.61 -6.98
C ILE A 269 -15.48 -7.30 -7.45
N TRP A 270 -14.41 -7.19 -6.66
CA TRP A 270 -13.19 -7.95 -6.85
C TRP A 270 -12.65 -8.54 -5.53
N GLU A 271 -13.27 -9.64 -5.16
CA GLU A 271 -12.90 -10.46 -4.02
C GLU A 271 -11.84 -11.49 -4.45
N SER A 272 -10.61 -11.03 -4.70
CA SER A 272 -9.54 -11.88 -5.23
C SER A 272 -8.92 -12.82 -4.20
N GLU A 273 -8.30 -13.89 -4.69
CA GLU A 273 -7.29 -14.62 -3.91
C GLU A 273 -6.06 -13.73 -3.61
N ALA A 274 -5.20 -14.18 -2.69
CA ALA A 274 -4.11 -13.41 -2.11
C ALA A 274 -3.14 -12.79 -3.15
N PHE A 275 -2.86 -13.45 -4.26
CA PHE A 275 -1.99 -12.97 -5.35
C PHE A 275 -2.76 -12.30 -6.50
N GLY A 276 -4.08 -12.16 -6.40
CA GLY A 276 -4.88 -11.36 -7.34
C GLY A 276 -5.38 -12.08 -8.59
N ASN A 277 -5.19 -13.39 -8.76
CA ASN A 277 -5.53 -14.10 -10.00
C ASN A 277 -7.03 -14.38 -10.22
N SER A 278 -7.92 -13.81 -9.41
CA SER A 278 -9.37 -13.93 -9.61
C SER A 278 -9.86 -12.81 -10.52
N LEU A 279 -10.85 -13.10 -11.37
CA LEU A 279 -11.51 -12.05 -12.15
C LEU A 279 -12.59 -11.34 -11.33
N PRO A 280 -12.82 -10.04 -11.55
CA PRO A 280 -13.91 -9.32 -10.89
C PRO A 280 -15.29 -9.75 -11.43
N ASP A 281 -16.30 -9.70 -10.57
CA ASP A 281 -17.70 -9.66 -11.00
C ASP A 281 -18.03 -8.22 -11.42
N GLN A 282 -18.22 -8.04 -12.73
CA GLN A 282 -18.49 -6.76 -13.35
C GLN A 282 -19.99 -6.45 -13.47
N ASN A 283 -20.88 -7.33 -13.01
CA ASN A 283 -22.32 -7.09 -13.02
C ASN A 283 -23.06 -7.79 -11.85
N PRO A 284 -22.61 -7.60 -10.60
CA PRO A 284 -23.14 -8.34 -9.45
C PRO A 284 -24.62 -8.06 -9.18
N SER A 285 -25.11 -6.88 -9.58
CA SER A 285 -26.50 -6.47 -9.43
C SER A 285 -27.35 -6.58 -10.71
N GLY A 286 -26.81 -7.05 -11.83
CA GLY A 286 -27.57 -7.04 -13.10
C GLY A 286 -27.90 -5.63 -13.61
N LEU A 287 -27.06 -4.63 -13.31
CA LEU A 287 -27.21 -3.22 -13.71
C LEU A 287 -26.49 -2.87 -15.02
N GLY A 288 -25.79 -3.84 -15.62
CA GLY A 288 -24.93 -3.65 -16.79
C GLY A 288 -23.47 -3.88 -16.44
N ASN A 289 -22.65 -4.13 -17.46
CA ASN A 289 -21.23 -4.41 -17.27
C ASN A 289 -20.49 -3.14 -16.82
N PHE A 290 -19.77 -3.22 -15.71
CA PHE A 290 -18.96 -2.15 -15.15
C PHE A 290 -17.48 -2.59 -15.14
N VAL A 291 -16.66 -1.99 -16.00
CA VAL A 291 -15.22 -2.30 -16.06
C VAL A 291 -14.45 -1.38 -15.11
N PHE A 292 -13.65 -1.96 -14.22
CA PHE A 292 -12.71 -1.24 -13.36
C PHE A 292 -11.42 -2.05 -13.19
N ASN A 293 -10.30 -1.43 -13.56
CA ASN A 293 -9.04 -2.13 -13.78
C ASN A 293 -7.98 -1.85 -12.72
N LEU A 294 -8.20 -0.97 -11.74
CA LEU A 294 -7.26 -0.89 -10.62
C LEU A 294 -7.21 -2.23 -9.86
N ARG A 295 -6.01 -2.62 -9.42
CA ARG A 295 -5.74 -3.85 -8.67
C ARG A 295 -5.12 -3.50 -7.33
N PHE A 296 -4.07 -4.21 -6.87
CA PHE A 296 -3.30 -3.75 -5.71
C PHE A 296 -2.81 -2.31 -5.95
N PRO A 297 -2.53 -1.53 -4.90
CA PRO A 297 -2.05 -0.16 -5.07
C PRO A 297 -0.89 -0.07 -6.08
N GLY A 298 -0.98 0.88 -7.01
CA GLY A 298 -0.04 1.03 -8.15
C GLY A 298 -0.41 0.27 -9.41
N GLN A 299 -1.33 -0.70 -9.33
CA GLN A 299 -1.54 -1.68 -10.40
C GLN A 299 -2.79 -1.43 -11.25
N TYR A 300 -2.66 -1.69 -12.56
CA TYR A 300 -3.73 -1.65 -13.54
C TYR A 300 -3.82 -2.97 -14.34
N TYR A 301 -5.00 -3.58 -14.38
CA TYR A 301 -5.25 -4.83 -15.11
C TYR A 301 -5.39 -4.62 -16.62
N ASP A 302 -4.47 -5.23 -17.37
CA ASP A 302 -4.58 -5.40 -18.81
C ASP A 302 -5.31 -6.70 -19.14
N GLN A 303 -6.63 -6.62 -19.19
CA GLN A 303 -7.53 -7.76 -19.42
C GLN A 303 -7.20 -8.59 -20.67
N GLU A 304 -6.62 -7.97 -21.70
CA GLU A 304 -6.28 -8.61 -22.96
C GLU A 304 -5.10 -9.59 -22.85
N ILE A 305 -4.28 -9.47 -21.81
CA ILE A 305 -3.08 -10.31 -21.61
C ILE A 305 -3.00 -10.91 -20.20
N GLY A 306 -3.90 -10.55 -19.29
CA GLY A 306 -3.95 -11.13 -17.95
C GLY A 306 -2.96 -10.53 -16.94
N LEU A 307 -2.14 -9.56 -17.36
CA LEU A 307 -1.09 -8.96 -16.53
C LEU A 307 -1.56 -7.67 -15.84
N PHE A 308 -0.93 -7.35 -14.73
CA PHE A 308 -1.13 -6.10 -14.00
C PHE A 308 0.06 -5.17 -14.28
N TYR A 309 -0.17 -4.12 -15.07
CA TYR A 309 0.80 -3.04 -15.23
C TYR A 309 1.06 -2.40 -13.87
N ASN A 310 2.33 -2.28 -13.47
CA ASN A 310 2.75 -1.73 -12.18
C ASN A 310 3.93 -0.77 -12.35
N VAL A 311 3.66 0.38 -12.95
CA VAL A 311 4.60 1.47 -13.24
C VAL A 311 5.90 1.01 -13.89
N PHE A 312 6.90 0.54 -13.11
CA PHE A 312 8.21 0.07 -13.55
C PHE A 312 8.26 -1.36 -14.08
N ARG A 313 7.31 -2.21 -13.67
CA ARG A 313 7.24 -3.63 -14.06
C ARG A 313 5.81 -4.03 -14.40
N ASP A 314 5.65 -5.25 -14.88
CA ASP A 314 4.38 -5.91 -15.12
C ASP A 314 4.29 -7.16 -14.24
N TYR A 315 3.24 -7.22 -13.42
CA TYR A 315 2.99 -8.32 -12.49
C TYR A 315 2.08 -9.36 -13.12
N ASP A 316 2.48 -10.63 -13.05
CA ASP A 316 1.65 -11.77 -13.41
C ASP A 316 0.99 -12.35 -12.16
N PRO A 317 -0.33 -12.17 -11.95
CA PRO A 317 -1.03 -12.74 -10.81
C PRO A 317 -1.09 -14.27 -10.86
N GLN A 318 -1.01 -14.90 -12.03
CA GLN A 318 -1.06 -16.36 -12.17
C GLN A 318 0.16 -17.03 -11.55
N THR A 319 1.34 -16.48 -11.80
CA THR A 319 2.60 -16.95 -11.21
C THR A 319 2.95 -16.26 -9.90
N GLY A 320 2.35 -15.10 -9.59
CA GLY A 320 2.53 -14.35 -8.36
C GLY A 320 3.85 -13.58 -8.32
N ARG A 321 4.34 -13.11 -9.46
CA ARG A 321 5.67 -12.49 -9.63
C ARG A 321 5.67 -11.47 -10.77
N TYR A 322 6.70 -10.64 -10.82
CA TYR A 322 6.98 -9.79 -11.98
C TYR A 322 7.53 -10.61 -13.16
N ILE A 323 7.28 -10.11 -14.37
CA ILE A 323 7.80 -10.71 -15.61
C ILE A 323 9.12 -10.05 -16.07
N GLU A 324 9.47 -8.90 -15.50
CA GLU A 324 10.78 -8.25 -15.61
C GLU A 324 11.60 -8.42 -14.34
N SER A 325 12.92 -8.49 -14.49
CA SER A 325 13.83 -8.33 -13.36
C SER A 325 13.75 -6.88 -12.86
N ASP A 326 13.87 -6.72 -11.54
CA ASP A 326 13.88 -5.43 -10.88
C ASP A 326 14.88 -4.43 -11.52
N PRO A 327 14.41 -3.26 -12.00
CA PRO A 327 15.29 -2.24 -12.57
C PRO A 327 16.30 -1.66 -11.58
N ILE A 328 16.01 -1.69 -10.27
CA ILE A 328 16.96 -1.28 -9.22
C ILE A 328 17.82 -2.46 -8.74
N GLY A 329 17.69 -3.62 -9.37
CA GLY A 329 18.50 -4.81 -9.11
C GLY A 329 18.32 -5.33 -7.69
N LEU A 330 19.43 -5.69 -7.03
CA LEU A 330 19.42 -6.25 -5.68
C LEU A 330 18.99 -5.24 -4.60
N ALA A 331 18.88 -3.96 -4.93
CA ALA A 331 18.33 -2.96 -4.01
C ALA A 331 16.83 -3.20 -3.73
N GLY A 332 16.10 -3.86 -4.64
CA GLY A 332 14.71 -4.29 -4.41
C GLY A 332 14.60 -5.63 -3.65
N GLY A 333 15.72 -6.33 -3.44
CA GLY A 333 15.79 -7.63 -2.78
C GLY A 333 16.57 -8.67 -3.60
N ILE A 334 16.95 -9.79 -2.95
CA ILE A 334 17.76 -10.84 -3.59
C ILE A 334 17.02 -11.56 -4.73
N ASN A 335 15.69 -11.57 -4.67
CA ASN A 335 14.84 -12.06 -5.73
C ASN A 335 14.24 -10.89 -6.50
N THR A 336 14.85 -10.57 -7.65
CA THR A 336 14.46 -9.41 -8.47
C THR A 336 13.11 -9.58 -9.19
N TYR A 337 12.41 -10.69 -9.02
CA TYR A 337 11.11 -10.93 -9.63
C TYR A 337 9.97 -11.09 -8.61
N ILE A 338 10.28 -11.24 -7.32
CA ILE A 338 9.25 -11.54 -6.33
C ILE A 338 8.34 -10.31 -6.13
N TYR A 339 7.04 -10.52 -6.10
CA TYR A 339 6.12 -9.47 -5.69
C TYR A 339 6.08 -9.42 -4.16
N VAL A 340 6.47 -8.28 -3.61
CA VAL A 340 6.41 -7.95 -2.17
C VAL A 340 6.89 -9.06 -1.22
N GLY A 341 8.04 -9.67 -1.54
CA GLY A 341 8.60 -10.74 -0.71
C GLY A 341 7.75 -12.01 -0.64
N GLY A 342 6.69 -12.15 -1.45
CA GLY A 342 5.74 -13.25 -1.37
C GLY A 342 4.65 -13.03 -0.33
N ASN A 343 4.42 -11.78 0.10
CA ASN A 343 3.42 -11.42 1.10
C ASN A 343 2.43 -10.32 0.61
N PRO A 344 1.63 -10.59 -0.43
CA PRO A 344 0.68 -9.62 -0.99
C PRO A 344 -0.49 -9.26 -0.05
N VAL A 345 -0.61 -9.96 1.07
CA VAL A 345 -1.65 -9.70 2.08
C VAL A 345 -1.27 -8.54 2.98
N ASN A 346 0.02 -8.37 3.29
CA ASN A 346 0.49 -7.33 4.18
C ASN A 346 1.13 -6.14 3.45
N ASP A 347 1.54 -6.36 2.20
CA ASP A 347 2.48 -5.47 1.51
C ASP A 347 2.03 -5.07 0.13
N ILE A 348 2.51 -3.90 -0.28
CA ILE A 348 2.27 -3.29 -1.58
C ILE A 348 3.60 -2.84 -2.19
N ASP A 349 3.64 -2.79 -3.51
CA ASP A 349 4.74 -2.22 -4.29
C ASP A 349 4.12 -1.26 -5.33
N PRO A 350 3.83 0.00 -4.94
CA PRO A 350 3.05 0.93 -5.77
C PRO A 350 3.72 1.34 -7.07
N GLU A 351 5.05 1.19 -7.16
CA GLU A 351 5.83 1.56 -8.34
C GLU A 351 6.35 0.35 -9.09
N GLY A 352 6.26 -0.86 -8.53
CA GLY A 352 6.93 -2.01 -9.11
C GLY A 352 8.44 -1.92 -8.98
N LEU A 353 8.98 -1.42 -7.87
CA LEU A 353 10.43 -1.31 -7.62
C LEU A 353 10.85 -1.91 -6.27
N ILE A 354 10.05 -1.74 -5.23
CA ILE A 354 10.38 -2.22 -3.88
C ILE A 354 9.10 -2.30 -3.05
N SER A 355 8.99 -3.31 -2.20
CA SER A 355 7.86 -3.35 -1.26
C SER A 355 7.99 -2.22 -0.23
N TRP A 356 6.86 -1.64 0.16
CA TRP A 356 6.87 -0.56 1.15
C TRP A 356 7.45 -1.02 2.51
N GLN A 357 7.36 -2.32 2.85
CA GLN A 357 8.08 -2.92 3.99
C GLN A 357 9.59 -3.09 3.75
N ALA A 358 10.06 -3.40 2.54
CA ALA A 358 11.50 -3.47 2.27
C ALA A 358 12.17 -2.08 2.32
N ILE A 359 11.43 -1.00 2.04
CA ILE A 359 11.88 0.36 2.37
C ILE A 359 12.11 0.49 3.89
N ILE A 360 11.35 -0.19 4.74
CA ILE A 360 11.59 -0.19 6.18
C ILE A 360 12.88 -1.00 6.51
N GLU A 361 13.12 -2.16 5.89
CA GLU A 361 14.28 -3.03 6.20
C GLU A 361 15.63 -2.60 5.59
N LEU A 362 15.66 -2.06 4.36
CA LEU A 362 16.88 -1.53 3.74
C LEU A 362 17.42 -0.28 4.46
N PHE A 363 16.54 0.45 5.14
CA PHE A 363 16.93 1.58 6.00
C PHE A 363 17.65 1.12 7.30
N PHE A 364 17.50 -0.15 7.72
CA PHE A 364 18.19 -0.67 8.90
C PHE A 364 19.55 -1.32 8.58
N HIS A 365 19.72 -1.94 7.41
CA HIS A 365 20.95 -2.70 7.09
C HIS A 365 22.13 -1.87 6.56
N SER A 366 21.94 -0.61 6.17
CA SER A 366 23.04 0.24 5.69
C SER A 366 23.89 0.89 6.80
N LYS A 367 23.48 0.77 8.08
CA LYS A 367 24.25 1.31 9.22
C LYS A 367 25.18 0.31 9.91
N ASP A 368 25.11 -0.98 9.57
CA ASP A 368 25.92 -2.03 10.18
C ASP A 368 27.10 -2.52 9.32
N ALA A 369 27.26 -2.01 8.09
CA ALA A 369 28.46 -2.23 7.30
C ALA A 369 29.56 -1.24 7.71
N GLY A 370 30.35 -1.62 8.70
CA GLY A 370 31.56 -0.88 9.08
C GLY A 370 32.49 -0.69 7.88
N ALA A 371 32.79 0.58 7.57
CA ALA A 371 33.94 1.07 6.81
C ALA A 371 34.49 0.13 5.73
N ASP A 372 33.87 0.12 4.56
CA ASP A 372 34.62 0.03 3.30
C ASP A 372 34.18 1.18 2.38
N SER A 373 35.14 2.02 2.05
CA SER A 373 34.95 3.26 1.32
C SER A 373 34.94 2.95 -0.17
N ASP A 374 33.77 2.65 -0.76
CA ASP A 374 33.53 2.81 -2.21
C ASP A 374 32.07 2.64 -2.67
N ILE A 375 31.07 2.96 -1.83
CA ILE A 375 29.68 3.08 -2.28
C ILE A 375 29.19 4.50 -2.02
N THR A 376 29.40 5.38 -2.99
CA THR A 376 28.70 6.66 -3.01
C THR A 376 27.20 6.39 -3.11
N PRO A 377 26.34 7.00 -2.26
CA PRO A 377 24.90 6.83 -2.35
C PRO A 377 24.41 7.36 -3.72
N LEU A 378 23.94 6.45 -4.57
CA LEU A 378 23.21 6.81 -5.78
C LEU A 378 21.82 7.32 -5.36
N ASN A 379 21.62 8.62 -5.58
CA ASN A 379 20.36 9.37 -5.57
C ASN A 379 19.08 8.56 -5.29
N CYS A 380 18.66 8.52 -4.03
CA CYS A 380 17.28 8.25 -3.63
C CYS A 380 16.63 9.61 -3.33
N PRO A 381 15.41 9.93 -3.80
CA PRO A 381 14.78 11.22 -3.49
C PRO A 381 14.53 11.36 -1.98
N GLU A 382 15.09 12.41 -1.38
CA GLU A 382 15.17 12.73 0.07
C GLU A 382 13.82 12.94 0.81
N LYS A 383 12.70 12.35 0.39
CA LYS A 383 11.38 12.84 0.85
C LYS A 383 10.72 12.13 2.04
N TYR A 384 11.24 11.03 2.60
CA TYR A 384 10.51 10.32 3.67
C TYR A 384 11.38 9.79 4.81
N PHE A 385 11.87 10.69 5.67
CA PHE A 385 12.37 10.33 7.01
C PHE A 385 11.21 10.42 8.03
N HIS A 386 10.64 9.28 8.43
CA HIS A 386 9.66 9.22 9.53
C HIS A 386 10.31 8.70 10.83
N LEU A 387 10.55 9.60 11.78
CA LEU A 387 11.16 9.38 13.11
C LEU A 387 10.22 8.69 14.14
N ASN A 388 9.30 7.85 13.70
CA ASN A 388 8.27 7.26 14.58
C ASN A 388 8.55 5.81 15.03
N SER A 389 9.73 5.25 14.73
CA SER A 389 10.14 3.98 15.33
C SER A 389 10.77 4.23 16.71
N ASN A 390 10.54 3.31 17.66
CA ASN A 390 11.21 3.36 18.96
C ASN A 390 12.75 3.32 18.83
N ASP A 391 13.28 2.87 17.70
CA ASP A 391 14.72 2.68 17.52
C ASP A 391 15.37 3.74 16.61
N ALA A 392 14.61 4.75 16.14
CA ALA A 392 15.17 5.86 15.39
C ALA A 392 16.23 6.61 16.22
N ILE A 393 17.47 6.69 15.74
CA ILE A 393 18.58 7.42 16.36
C ILE A 393 18.62 8.84 15.79
N SER A 394 18.62 9.83 16.67
CA SER A 394 18.83 11.24 16.32
C SER A 394 19.44 11.98 17.51
N ASN A 395 19.86 13.22 17.31
CA ASN A 395 20.31 14.12 18.37
C ASN A 395 19.10 14.57 19.21
N PHE A 396 18.76 13.80 20.26
CA PHE A 396 17.59 14.08 21.08
C PHE A 396 17.94 14.97 22.27
N GLY A 397 16.96 15.79 22.67
CA GLY A 397 17.01 16.53 23.92
C GLY A 397 15.67 16.50 24.64
N ILE A 398 15.73 16.79 25.95
CA ILE A 398 14.54 17.00 26.77
C ILE A 398 14.21 18.48 26.81
N TYR A 399 12.93 18.80 26.61
CA TYR A 399 12.40 20.14 26.76
C TYR A 399 11.36 20.22 27.87
N GLU A 400 11.19 21.43 28.38
CA GLU A 400 10.17 21.81 29.36
C GLU A 400 9.30 22.93 28.80
N ILE A 401 8.00 22.87 29.12
CA ILE A 401 7.01 23.90 28.81
C ILE A 401 6.35 24.35 30.11
N TYR A 402 6.17 25.65 30.27
CA TYR A 402 5.61 26.27 31.46
C TYR A 402 4.34 27.05 31.13
N ILE A 403 3.38 27.06 32.05
CA ILE A 403 2.14 27.85 31.97
C ILE A 403 1.94 28.55 33.32
N ASN A 404 1.75 29.88 33.30
CA ASN A 404 1.57 30.69 34.52
C ASN A 404 2.68 30.47 35.58
N GLY A 405 3.93 30.28 35.13
CA GLY A 405 5.08 30.04 36.00
C GLY A 405 5.18 28.62 36.60
N LYS A 406 4.28 27.70 36.23
CA LYS A 406 4.32 26.29 36.66
C LYS A 406 4.72 25.38 35.51
N LEU A 407 5.52 24.35 35.82
CA LEU A 407 5.89 23.33 34.84
C LEU A 407 4.62 22.60 34.37
N TYR A 408 4.37 22.66 33.07
CA TYR A 408 3.19 22.09 32.45
C TYR A 408 3.50 20.76 31.75
N LYS A 409 4.61 20.71 31.01
CA LYS A 409 4.98 19.51 30.24
C LYS A 409 6.48 19.32 30.14
N ILE A 410 6.90 18.07 30.27
CA ILE A 410 8.20 17.59 29.82
C ILE A 410 8.00 16.77 28.55
N GLY A 411 8.89 16.90 27.60
CA GLY A 411 8.88 16.06 26.41
C GLY A 411 10.27 15.91 25.80
N LYS A 412 10.38 14.97 24.87
CA LYS A 412 11.58 14.82 24.03
C LYS A 412 11.39 15.46 22.66
N ALA A 413 12.45 16.04 22.12
CA ALA A 413 12.48 16.53 20.74
C ALA A 413 13.81 16.17 20.09
N ASP A 414 13.74 15.97 18.78
CA ASP A 414 14.92 15.98 17.91
C ASP A 414 15.43 17.42 17.80
N LEU A 415 16.67 17.65 18.21
CA LEU A 415 17.32 18.96 18.26
C LEU A 415 17.83 19.44 16.91
N ASP A 416 18.06 18.53 15.97
CA ASP A 416 18.53 18.86 14.63
C ASP A 416 17.35 19.28 13.74
N ARG A 417 16.14 18.81 14.04
CA ARG A 417 14.92 19.21 13.34
C ARG A 417 14.37 20.54 13.84
N ILE A 418 14.97 21.66 13.42
CA ILE A 418 14.62 23.01 13.89
C ILE A 418 13.55 23.67 12.99
N THR A 419 12.55 24.31 13.59
CA THR A 419 11.60 25.17 12.86
C THR A 419 12.19 26.56 12.65
N GLN A 420 12.49 26.91 11.39
CA GLN A 420 13.17 28.15 11.01
C GLN A 420 12.55 29.44 11.60
N SER A 421 11.22 29.51 11.71
CA SER A 421 10.53 30.71 12.20
C SER A 421 10.68 30.96 13.70
N SER A 422 11.08 29.96 14.49
CA SER A 422 11.19 30.07 15.95
C SER A 422 12.55 29.70 16.51
N GLY A 423 13.40 29.02 15.73
CA GLY A 423 14.67 28.48 16.22
C GLY A 423 14.54 27.32 17.21
N LEU A 424 13.30 26.88 17.51
CA LEU A 424 13.04 25.77 18.41
C LEU A 424 13.03 24.42 17.65
N PRO A 425 13.36 23.30 18.34
CA PRO A 425 13.05 21.97 17.86
C PRO A 425 11.60 21.87 17.43
N THR A 426 11.33 21.29 16.26
CA THR A 426 10.02 21.34 15.60
C THR A 426 8.90 20.75 16.46
N ARG A 427 9.21 19.69 17.22
CA ARG A 427 8.25 19.09 18.17
C ARG A 427 7.89 20.06 19.30
N LEU A 428 8.87 20.78 19.84
CA LEU A 428 8.66 21.79 20.86
C LEU A 428 7.88 22.98 20.29
N HIS A 429 8.25 23.46 19.09
CA HIS A 429 7.53 24.51 18.38
C HIS A 429 6.04 24.18 18.21
N GLN A 430 5.71 22.97 17.76
CA GLN A 430 4.33 22.52 17.59
C GLN A 430 3.55 22.53 18.92
N GLN A 431 4.15 22.02 20.00
CA GLN A 431 3.48 22.01 21.31
C GLN A 431 3.23 23.43 21.84
N VAL A 432 4.22 24.32 21.71
CA VAL A 432 4.08 25.73 22.10
C VAL A 432 2.98 26.40 21.30
N ARG A 433 2.98 26.26 19.97
CA ARG A 433 1.98 26.89 19.09
C ARG A 433 0.56 26.44 19.41
N GLU A 434 0.34 25.15 19.71
CA GLU A 434 -0.98 24.66 20.11
C GLU A 434 -1.41 25.21 21.47
N LEU A 435 -0.51 25.27 22.45
CA LEU A 435 -0.82 25.84 23.76
C LEU A 435 -1.07 27.36 23.68
N GLU A 436 -0.36 28.09 22.84
CA GLU A 436 -0.57 29.53 22.63
C GLU A 436 -1.95 29.87 22.06
N LYS A 437 -2.63 28.94 21.37
CA LYS A 437 -4.04 29.11 20.96
C LYS A 437 -4.98 29.25 22.16
N THR A 438 -4.62 28.64 23.29
CA THR A 438 -5.44 28.60 24.51
C THR A 438 -4.96 29.62 25.54
N TYR A 439 -3.65 29.75 25.73
CA TYR A 439 -3.06 30.57 26.81
C TYR A 439 -2.54 31.94 26.34
N GLY A 440 -2.65 32.23 25.04
CA GLY A 440 -2.20 33.47 24.43
C GLY A 440 -0.75 33.40 23.95
N LYS A 441 -0.50 34.05 22.81
CA LYS A 441 0.83 34.11 22.18
C LYS A 441 1.84 34.80 23.10
N GLY A 442 3.01 34.19 23.28
CA GLY A 442 4.08 34.69 24.16
C GLY A 442 3.93 34.31 25.64
N ASN A 443 2.82 33.67 26.04
CA ASN A 443 2.57 33.27 27.42
C ASN A 443 2.92 31.80 27.72
N VAL A 444 3.58 31.11 26.78
CA VAL A 444 3.96 29.69 26.90
C VAL A 444 5.50 29.57 26.82
N PRO A 445 6.23 29.95 27.89
CA PRO A 445 7.67 29.79 27.92
C PRO A 445 8.07 28.32 27.81
N ALA A 446 9.06 28.04 26.95
CA ALA A 446 9.57 26.71 26.73
C ALA A 446 11.07 26.73 26.43
N GLN A 447 11.78 25.69 26.84
CA GLN A 447 13.23 25.58 26.66
C GLN A 447 13.67 24.12 26.56
N VAL A 448 14.77 23.87 25.84
CA VAL A 448 15.51 22.61 25.90
C VAL A 448 16.39 22.66 27.15
N VAL A 449 16.21 21.70 28.04
CA VAL A 449 16.86 21.65 29.35
C VAL A 449 17.98 20.62 29.43
N GLU A 450 18.06 19.73 28.45
CA GLU A 450 19.05 18.67 28.40
C GLU A 450 19.26 18.24 26.96
N ASN A 451 20.53 18.08 26.57
CA ASN A 451 20.91 17.44 25.32
C ASN A 451 21.41 16.03 25.64
N LEU A 452 20.72 15.03 25.10
CA LEU A 452 21.02 13.61 25.32
C LEU A 452 22.00 13.06 24.27
N GLY A 453 22.30 13.84 23.22
CA GLY A 453 23.14 13.44 22.09
C GLY A 453 22.43 12.47 21.15
N GLU A 454 23.22 11.79 20.32
CA GLU A 454 22.73 10.78 19.38
C GLU A 454 22.33 9.50 20.12
N ILE A 455 21.03 9.34 20.36
CA ILE A 455 20.46 8.18 21.04
C ILE A 455 19.18 7.72 20.34
N THR A 456 18.72 6.50 20.65
CA THR A 456 17.45 6.00 20.11
C THR A 456 16.25 6.76 20.68
N THR A 457 15.15 6.77 19.93
CA THR A 457 13.86 7.35 20.33
C THR A 457 13.34 6.72 21.63
N ARG A 458 13.60 5.42 21.84
CA ARG A 458 13.32 4.64 23.05
C ARG A 458 14.18 5.09 24.23
N ALA A 459 15.48 5.28 24.03
CA ALA A 459 16.37 5.81 25.06
C ALA A 459 15.98 7.25 25.44
N ALA A 460 15.64 8.08 24.45
CA ALA A 460 15.15 9.44 24.67
C ALA A 460 13.78 9.43 25.40
N LYS A 461 12.91 8.46 25.11
CA LYS A 461 11.64 8.27 25.84
C LYS A 461 11.85 7.79 27.26
N ALA A 462 12.82 6.91 27.49
CA ALA A 462 13.21 6.47 28.82
C ALA A 462 13.78 7.63 29.64
N ALA A 463 14.62 8.49 29.05
CA ALA A 463 15.12 9.71 29.69
C ALA A 463 13.99 10.71 30.01
N GLU A 464 13.05 10.92 29.08
CA GLU A 464 11.84 11.73 29.32
C GLU A 464 11.04 11.18 30.51
N ASN A 465 10.77 9.87 30.54
CA ASN A 465 10.02 9.23 31.61
C ASN A 465 10.77 9.28 32.95
N ALA A 466 12.09 9.07 32.96
CA ALA A 466 12.91 9.16 34.16
C ALA A 466 12.82 10.56 34.78
N ARG A 467 12.90 11.61 33.96
CA ARG A 467 12.77 12.99 34.43
C ARG A 467 11.37 13.32 34.97
N ILE A 468 10.32 12.76 34.38
CA ILE A 468 8.96 12.89 34.92
C ILE A 468 8.85 12.15 36.27
N SER A 469 9.43 10.95 36.38
CA SER A 469 9.48 10.18 37.63
C SER A 469 10.21 10.92 38.75
N ASP A 470 11.34 11.57 38.45
CA ASP A 470 12.10 12.36 39.42
C ASP A 470 11.29 13.53 39.97
N ILE A 471 10.54 14.23 39.10
CA ILE A 471 9.65 15.33 39.52
C ILE A 471 8.49 14.80 40.34
N PHE A 472 7.91 13.67 39.97
CA PHE A 472 6.87 13.03 40.77
C PHE A 472 7.42 12.66 42.16
N GLY A 473 8.63 12.11 42.24
CA GLY A 473 9.29 11.79 43.51
C GLY A 473 9.56 13.01 44.40
N GLN A 474 9.87 14.16 43.80
CA GLN A 474 10.15 15.41 44.54
C GLN A 474 8.89 16.17 44.96
N THR A 475 7.85 16.18 44.11
CA THR A 475 6.70 17.08 44.26
C THR A 475 5.40 16.36 44.62
N GLY A 476 5.35 15.03 44.48
CA GLY A 476 4.15 14.22 44.65
C GLY A 476 3.09 14.45 43.57
N SER A 477 3.44 15.10 42.44
CA SER A 477 2.52 15.41 41.35
C SER A 477 3.21 15.31 39.99
N ILE A 478 2.47 14.90 38.96
CA ILE A 478 2.94 14.84 37.57
C ILE A 478 2.56 16.16 36.88
N PRO A 479 3.39 16.71 35.97
CA PRO A 479 2.99 17.87 35.16
C PRO A 479 1.69 17.59 34.39
N LEU A 480 0.75 18.54 34.40
CA LEU A 480 -0.59 18.36 33.83
C LEU A 480 -0.57 17.86 32.36
N GLY A 481 0.38 18.36 31.57
CA GLY A 481 0.57 17.98 30.17
C GLY A 481 1.14 16.58 29.95
N ASN A 482 1.51 15.87 31.03
CA ASN A 482 2.03 14.51 31.03
C ASN A 482 1.09 13.49 31.69
N GLU A 483 0.02 13.91 32.38
CA GLU A 483 -0.89 13.02 33.16
C GLU A 483 -1.50 11.87 32.34
N ARG A 484 -1.78 12.10 31.05
CA ARG A 484 -2.32 11.04 30.16
C ARG A 484 -1.25 10.11 29.60
N SER A 485 0.00 10.58 29.53
CA SER A 485 1.10 9.91 28.84
C SER A 485 2.07 9.19 29.77
N TYR A 486 2.06 9.51 31.06
CA TYR A 486 2.91 8.90 32.06
C TYR A 486 2.13 7.80 32.79
N LYS A 487 2.68 6.58 32.78
CA LYS A 487 2.20 5.44 33.57
C LYS A 487 3.36 5.04 34.48
N PRO A 488 3.21 5.11 35.82
CA PRO A 488 4.27 4.80 36.77
C PRO A 488 4.73 3.33 36.69
#